data_AF-A0A4P5P9E5-F1
#
_entry.id   AF-A0A4P5P9E5-F1
#
_cell.length_a   1.000
_cell.length_b   1.000
_cell.length_c   1.000
_cell.angle_alpha   90.00
_cell.angle_beta   90.00
_cell.angle_gamma   90.00
#
_symmetry.space_group_name_H-M   'P 1'
#
loop_
_entity.id
_entity.type
_entity.pdbx_description
1 polymer ?
#
loop_
_entity_poly.entity_id
_entity_poly.type
_entity_poly.pdbx_seq_one_letter_code
_entity_poly.pdbx_strand_id
1 'polypeptide(L)'
;MRKILVTVLSLTVVFGAICSVAGLFAFNTDYAFHFVNQYGETIKMWGYGLYKHDSYFKAPIFIGTDCMMLFGPFQALHSPC
;
A
#
# COMPACT_ATOMS: atom_id res chain seq x y z
N MET A 1 4.44 -21.08 -27.74
CA MET A 1 3.62 -19.93 -27.30
C MET A 1 3.13 -20.07 -25.86
N ARG A 2 2.49 -21.18 -25.44
CA ARG A 2 2.01 -21.37 -24.04
C ARG A 2 3.07 -21.16 -22.94
N LYS A 3 4.28 -21.71 -23.12
CA LYS A 3 5.37 -21.57 -22.13
C LYS A 3 5.82 -20.12 -21.94
N ILE A 4 5.98 -19.38 -23.04
CA ILE A 4 6.37 -17.96 -23.03
C ILE A 4 5.31 -17.12 -22.32
N LEU A 5 4.03 -17.35 -22.61
CA LEU A 5 2.93 -16.65 -21.95
C LEU A 5 2.96 -16.85 -20.43
N VAL A 6 3.12 -18.10 -19.97
CA VAL A 6 3.21 -18.41 -18.54
C VAL A 6 4.44 -17.75 -17.89
N THR A 7 5.59 -17.78 -18.56
CA THR A 7 6.81 -17.14 -18.04
C THR A 7 6.63 -15.62 -17.90
N VAL A 8 6.09 -14.94 -18.90
CA VAL A 8 5.86 -13.49 -18.85
C VAL A 8 4.85 -13.15 -17.74
N LEU A 9 3.75 -13.89 -17.65
CA LEU A 9 2.74 -13.69 -16.58
C LEU A 9 3.36 -13.87 -15.19
N SER A 10 4.15 -14.93 -14.98
CA SER A 10 4.81 -15.16 -13.69
C SER A 10 5.78 -14.02 -13.32
N LEU A 11 6.52 -13.50 -14.30
CA LEU A 11 7.45 -12.38 -14.07
C LEU A 11 6.70 -11.11 -13.70
N THR A 12 5.61 -10.79 -14.39
CA THR A 12 4.79 -9.62 -14.08
C THR A 12 4.21 -9.69 -12.67
N VAL A 13 3.72 -10.85 -12.23
CA VAL A 13 3.20 -11.03 -10.87
C VAL A 13 4.29 -10.83 -9.82
N VAL A 14 5.48 -11.42 -10.03
CA VAL A 14 6.60 -11.30 -9.09
C VAL A 14 7.09 -9.85 -8.99
N PHE A 15 7.31 -9.18 -10.13
CA PHE A 15 7.72 -7.78 -10.13
C PHE A 15 6.68 -6.86 -9.50
N GLY A 16 5.40 -7.08 -9.81
CA GLY A 16 4.29 -6.34 -9.21
C GLY A 16 4.28 -6.47 -7.69
N ALA A 17 4.44 -7.68 -7.16
CA ALA A 17 4.51 -7.91 -5.71
C ALA A 17 5.68 -7.15 -5.06
N ILE A 18 6.87 -7.19 -5.66
CA ILE A 18 8.05 -6.47 -5.15
C ILE A 18 7.81 -4.95 -5.14
N CYS A 19 7.27 -4.40 -6.23
CA CYS A 19 6.96 -2.97 -6.33
C CYS A 19 5.91 -2.55 -5.28
N SER A 20 4.87 -3.36 -5.06
CA SER A 20 3.84 -3.08 -4.06
C SER A 20 4.40 -3.06 -2.64
N VAL A 21 5.24 -4.03 -2.27
CA VAL A 21 5.92 -4.05 -0.97
C VAL A 21 6.80 -2.80 -0.82
N ALA A 22 7.62 -2.49 -1.81
CA ALA A 22 8.51 -1.33 -1.76
C ALA A 22 7.73 -0.01 -1.62
N GLY A 23 6.62 0.15 -2.36
CA GLY A 23 5.76 1.33 -2.26
C GLY A 23 5.04 1.45 -0.92
N LEU A 24 4.56 0.33 -0.36
CA LEU A 24 3.86 0.29 0.91
C LEU A 24 4.74 0.73 2.08
N PHE A 25 6.02 0.34 2.07
CA PHE A 25 7.00 0.71 3.10
C PHE A 25 7.79 1.98 2.79
N ALA A 26 7.50 2.67 1.69
CA ALA A 26 8.10 3.97 1.36
C ALA A 26 7.37 5.12 2.09
N PHE A 27 7.52 5.20 3.42
CA PHE A 27 6.96 6.29 4.23
C PHE A 27 8.04 7.22 4.78
N ASN A 28 7.71 8.52 4.85
CA ASN A 28 8.49 9.53 5.54
C ASN A 28 7.52 10.53 6.17
N THR A 29 7.52 10.63 7.50
CA THR A 29 6.58 11.46 8.25
C THR A 29 7.01 12.92 8.38
N ASP A 30 8.24 13.26 7.99
CA ASP A 30 8.79 14.61 8.07
C ASP A 30 8.10 15.56 7.07
N TYR A 31 7.50 15.02 6.02
CA TYR A 31 6.76 15.76 5.01
C TYR A 31 5.28 16.02 5.38
N ALA A 32 4.85 15.65 6.59
CA ALA A 32 3.48 15.90 7.03
C ALA A 32 3.17 17.40 7.12
N PHE A 33 2.01 17.82 6.61
CA PHE A 33 1.61 19.23 6.56
C PHE A 33 0.14 19.42 6.96
N HIS A 34 -0.25 20.64 7.28
CA HIS A 34 -1.64 20.97 7.63
C HIS A 34 -2.41 21.47 6.41
N PHE A 35 -3.67 21.07 6.30
CA PHE A 35 -4.60 21.45 5.22
C PHE A 35 -5.98 21.75 5.79
N VAL A 36 -6.70 22.72 5.21
CA VAL A 36 -8.08 23.04 5.58
C VAL A 36 -9.02 22.29 4.64
N ASN A 37 -9.85 21.41 5.19
CA ASN A 37 -10.81 20.64 4.40
C ASN A 37 -12.01 21.49 3.95
N GLN A 38 -12.92 20.90 3.16
CA GLN A 38 -14.15 21.56 2.69
C GLN A 38 -15.10 22.01 3.81
N TYR A 39 -14.92 21.50 5.03
CA TYR A 39 -15.71 21.83 6.21
C TYR A 39 -15.09 22.96 7.03
N GLY A 40 -13.94 23.50 6.61
CA GLY A 40 -13.21 24.54 7.33
C GLY A 40 -12.35 24.01 8.48
N GLU A 41 -12.15 22.70 8.57
CA GLU A 41 -11.35 22.08 9.63
C GLU A 41 -9.89 21.90 9.20
N THR A 42 -8.97 22.23 10.10
CA THR A 42 -7.54 21.99 9.90
C THR A 42 -7.21 20.54 10.22
N ILE A 43 -6.86 19.76 9.20
CA ILE A 43 -6.41 18.38 9.31
C ILE A 43 -4.92 18.26 9.02
N LYS A 44 -4.25 17.30 9.68
CA LYS A 44 -2.86 16.93 9.37
C LYS A 44 -2.86 15.89 8.25
N MET A 45 -2.10 16.13 7.19
CA MET A 45 -1.92 15.26 6.04
C MET A 45 -0.63 14.44 6.18
N TRP A 46 -0.60 13.25 5.60
CA TRP A 46 0.57 12.35 5.65
C TRP A 46 1.77 12.90 4.85
N GLY A 47 1.51 13.49 3.68
CA GLY A 47 2.48 14.30 2.94
C GLY A 47 3.59 13.55 2.20
N TYR A 48 3.62 12.21 2.20
CA TYR A 48 4.65 11.43 1.51
C TYR A 48 4.14 10.13 0.87
N GLY A 49 4.82 9.67 -0.18
CA GLY A 49 4.61 8.35 -0.78
C GLY A 49 3.20 8.14 -1.35
N LEU A 50 2.73 6.89 -1.34
CA LEU A 50 1.40 6.50 -1.84
C LEU A 50 0.25 7.20 -1.10
N TYR A 51 0.44 7.49 0.18
CA TYR A 51 -0.57 8.04 1.07
C TYR A 51 -0.47 9.57 1.23
N LYS A 52 0.31 10.27 0.39
CA LYS A 52 0.59 11.72 0.54
C LYS A 52 -0.65 12.61 0.64
N HIS A 53 -1.77 12.17 0.09
CA HIS A 53 -3.04 12.91 0.05
C HIS A 53 -4.08 12.35 1.04
N ASP A 54 -3.73 11.34 1.83
CA ASP A 54 -4.56 10.90 2.94
C ASP A 54 -4.22 11.69 4.21
N SER A 55 -5.21 11.79 5.09
CA SER A 55 -4.99 12.36 6.41
C SER A 55 -4.04 11.49 7.21
N TYR A 56 -3.34 12.10 8.15
CA TYR A 56 -2.37 11.44 9.02
C TYR A 56 -2.99 10.28 9.82
N PHE A 57 -4.29 10.36 10.12
CA PHE A 57 -5.05 9.30 10.76
C PHE A 57 -5.40 8.14 9.80
N LYS A 58 -5.73 8.46 8.56
CA LYS A 58 -6.22 7.49 7.57
C LYS A 58 -5.09 6.71 6.91
N ALA A 59 -3.94 7.33 6.71
CA ALA A 59 -2.79 6.71 6.05
C ALA A 59 -2.33 5.39 6.73
N PRO A 60 -2.16 5.29 8.06
CA PRO A 60 -1.82 4.01 8.72
C PRO A 60 -2.90 2.92 8.56
N ILE A 61 -4.19 3.30 8.55
CA ILE A 61 -5.29 2.35 8.36
C ILE A 61 -5.21 1.72 6.97
N PHE A 62 -4.93 2.55 5.96
CA PHE A 62 -4.76 2.09 4.59
C PHE A 62 -3.48 1.27 4.41
N ILE A 63 -2.37 1.67 5.02
CA ILE A 63 -1.15 0.84 5.06
C ILE A 63 -1.46 -0.55 5.63
N GLY A 64 -2.17 -0.62 6.75
CA GLY A 64 -2.56 -1.90 7.36
C GLY A 64 -3.50 -2.72 6.48
N THR A 65 -4.45 -2.07 5.80
CA THR A 65 -5.39 -2.73 4.89
C THR A 65 -4.67 -3.32 3.69
N ASP A 66 -3.74 -2.56 3.08
CA ASP A 66 -2.94 -3.02 1.95
C ASP A 66 -1.98 -4.15 2.36
N CYS A 67 -1.42 -4.10 3.57
CA CYS A 67 -0.69 -5.22 4.17
C CYS A 67 -1.57 -6.48 4.24
N MET A 68 -2.81 -6.37 4.73
CA MET A 68 -3.73 -7.51 4.81
C MET A 68 -4.12 -8.06 3.44
N MET A 69 -4.29 -7.20 2.44
CA MET A 69 -4.57 -7.65 1.07
C MET A 69 -3.38 -8.40 0.47
N LEU A 70 -2.16 -7.97 0.76
CA LEU A 70 -0.94 -8.57 0.20
C LEU A 70 -0.52 -9.85 0.91
N PHE A 71 -0.65 -9.91 2.25
CA PHE A 71 -0.14 -11.03 3.07
C PHE A 71 -1.25 -11.91 3.68
N GLY A 72 -2.47 -11.41 3.82
CA GLY A 72 -3.61 -12.15 4.37
C GLY A 72 -3.91 -13.47 3.66
N PRO A 73 -3.89 -13.53 2.31
CA PRO A 73 -4.07 -14.80 1.60
C PRO A 73 -2.98 -15.84 1.90
N PHE A 74 -1.74 -15.40 2.11
CA PHE A 74 -0.63 -16.28 2.48
C PHE A 74 -0.79 -16.84 3.89
N GLN A 75 -1.28 -16.02 4.83
CA GLN A 75 -1.61 -16.45 6.18
C GLN A 75 -2.78 -17.44 6.18
N ALA A 76 -3.84 -17.16 5.42
CA ALA A 76 -5.00 -18.05 5.30
C ALA A 76 -4.64 -19.44 4.73
N LEU A 77 -3.64 -19.53 3.86
CA LEU A 77 -3.16 -20.80 3.30
C LEU A 77 -2.39 -21.66 4.32
N HIS A 78 -1.73 -21.04 5.30
CA HIS A 78 -0.95 -21.74 6.34
C HIS A 78 -1.71 -21.98 7.64
N SER A 79 -2.94 -21.48 7.76
CA SER A 79 -3.81 -21.78 8.89
C SER A 79 -4.25 -23.24 8.81
N PRO A 80 -3.84 -24.12 9.75
CA PRO A 80 -4.43 -25.45 9.85
C PRO A 80 -5.88 -25.26 10.31
N CYS A 81 -6.84 -25.63 9.48
CA CYS A 81 -8.13 -26.09 10.00
C CYS A 81 -7.91 -27.40 10.76
#